data_AF-A0A1Y1L7X2-F1
#
_entry.id   AF-A0A1Y1L7X2-F1
#
_cell.length_a   1.000
_cell.length_b   1.000
_cell.length_c   1.000
_cell.angle_alpha   90.00
_cell.angle_beta   90.00
_cell.angle_gamma   90.00
#
_symmetry.space_group_name_H-M   'P 1'
#
loop_
_entity.id
_entity.type
_entity.pdbx_description
1 polymer ?
#
loop_
_entity_poly.entity_id
_entity_poly.type
_entity_poly.pdbx_seq_one_letter_code
_entity_poly.pdbx_strand_id
1 'polypeptide(L)'
;MVENGFDKTNPDQKYAFMCLLMTCCDLSDQVKPWEAIRIVALQLYNEFFKQGDLEKSMGKTPAAGMNRDEACIPDLQIQFATDICTPIFSTLASLFPKAEALMNNINRNVLCWKASKVVYPKLTKLGMTSLDILNSTQVDDEVKKFLRSRPSFTNIIEEFDYDTETE
;
A
#
# COMPACT_ATOMS: atom_id res chain seq x y z
N MET A 1 0.17 22.31 15.43
CA MET A 1 0.95 22.25 14.17
C MET A 1 0.04 22.30 12.95
N VAL A 2 -0.91 21.37 12.77
CA VAL A 2 -1.81 21.38 11.60
C VAL A 2 -2.90 22.45 11.73
N GLU A 3 -3.67 22.43 12.81
CA GLU A 3 -4.81 23.34 12.99
C GLU A 3 -4.41 24.80 13.23
N ASN A 4 -3.34 25.02 14.01
CA ASN A 4 -2.89 26.36 14.43
C ASN A 4 -1.77 26.93 13.54
N GLY A 5 -1.47 26.27 12.42
CA GLY A 5 -0.31 26.58 11.58
C GLY A 5 1.02 26.08 12.17
N PHE A 6 1.98 25.79 11.29
CA PHE A 6 3.32 25.37 11.68
C PHE A 6 4.20 26.57 12.03
N ASP A 7 4.67 26.63 13.28
CA ASP A 7 5.63 27.62 13.75
C ASP A 7 7.04 27.04 13.75
N LYS A 8 7.86 27.48 12.80
CA LYS A 8 9.26 27.05 12.64
C LYS A 8 10.17 27.44 13.82
N THR A 9 9.75 28.37 14.66
CA THR A 9 10.52 28.84 15.82
C THR A 9 10.20 28.06 17.09
N ASN A 10 9.08 27.33 17.11
CA ASN A 10 8.70 26.46 18.20
C ASN A 10 9.48 25.13 18.12
N PRO A 11 10.31 24.78 19.12
CA PRO A 11 11.16 23.59 19.07
C PRO A 11 10.35 22.28 19.08
N ASP A 12 9.23 22.22 19.80
CA ASP A 12 8.39 21.03 19.88
C ASP A 12 7.68 20.77 18.55
N GLN A 13 7.19 21.82 17.90
CA GLN A 13 6.60 21.70 16.56
C GLN A 13 7.64 21.27 15.53
N LYS A 14 8.86 21.82 15.61
CA LYS A 14 9.96 21.39 14.73
C LYS A 14 10.32 19.92 14.93
N TYR A 15 10.37 19.45 16.16
CA TYR A 15 10.61 18.04 16.47
C TYR A 15 9.51 17.13 15.92
N ALA A 16 8.24 17.45 16.20
CA ALA A 16 7.10 16.69 15.69
C ALA A 16 7.05 16.67 14.16
N PHE A 17 7.40 17.79 13.52
CA PHE A 17 7.50 17.87 12.07
C PHE A 17 8.61 16.96 11.50
N MET A 18 9.78 16.91 12.14
CA MET A 18 10.85 15.99 11.74
C MET A 18 10.41 14.53 11.90
N CYS A 19 9.71 14.18 12.99
CA CYS A 19 9.15 12.84 13.15
C CYS A 19 8.17 12.50 12.02
N LEU A 20 7.25 13.40 11.68
CA LEU A 20 6.32 13.22 10.57
C LEU A 20 7.06 12.95 9.25
N LEU A 21 8.06 13.78 8.92
CA LEU A 21 8.83 13.61 7.69
C LEU A 21 9.59 12.28 7.66
N MET A 22 10.21 11.89 8.77
CA MET A 22 10.91 10.60 8.88
C MET A 22 9.95 9.43 8.66
N THR A 23 8.75 9.47 9.25
CA THR A 23 7.73 8.44 9.03
C THR A 23 7.24 8.43 7.59
N CYS A 24 7.04 9.60 6.97
CA CYS A 24 6.70 9.67 5.54
C CYS A 24 7.81 9.07 4.64
N CYS A 25 9.08 9.25 4.99
CA CYS A 25 10.19 8.62 4.27
C CYS A 25 10.17 7.10 4.42
N ASP A 26 9.97 6.60 5.64
CA ASP A 26 9.89 5.16 5.95
C ASP A 26 8.74 4.47 5.21
N LEU A 27 7.63 5.18 5.03
CA LEU A 27 6.44 4.69 4.33
C LEU A 27 6.34 5.14 2.86
N SER A 28 7.41 5.67 2.29
CA SER A 28 7.37 6.30 0.96
C SER A 28 7.10 5.33 -0.20
N ASP A 29 7.25 4.02 0.01
CA ASP A 29 6.83 3.01 -0.96
C ASP A 29 5.32 2.98 -1.19
N GLN A 30 4.54 3.39 -0.19
CA GLN A 30 3.07 3.35 -0.24
C GLN A 30 2.47 4.42 -1.16
N VAL A 31 3.27 5.41 -1.55
CA VAL A 31 2.90 6.51 -2.47
C VAL A 31 3.48 6.32 -3.87
N LYS A 32 4.08 5.15 -4.16
CA LYS A 32 4.57 4.78 -5.50
C LYS A 32 3.45 4.16 -6.35
N PRO A 33 3.66 4.03 -7.67
CA PRO A 33 2.72 3.31 -8.53
C PRO A 33 2.48 1.88 -8.08
N TRP A 34 1.35 1.32 -8.53
CA TRP A 34 0.86 -0.01 -8.15
C TRP A 34 1.90 -1.12 -8.30
N GLU A 35 2.62 -1.13 -9.41
CA GLU A 35 3.60 -2.16 -9.73
C GLU A 35 4.73 -2.17 -8.68
N ALA A 36 5.15 -0.99 -8.21
CA ALA A 36 6.19 -0.86 -7.20
C ALA A 36 5.70 -1.33 -5.81
N ILE A 37 4.54 -0.83 -5.36
CA ILE A 37 3.98 -1.21 -4.05
C ILE A 37 3.65 -2.72 -3.99
N ARG A 38 3.24 -3.35 -5.10
CA ARG A 38 3.05 -4.80 -5.17
C ARG A 38 4.35 -5.56 -4.90
N ILE A 39 5.47 -5.14 -5.49
CA ILE A 39 6.77 -5.77 -5.27
C ILE A 39 7.27 -5.53 -3.83
N VAL A 40 7.03 -4.36 -3.27
CA VAL A 40 7.32 -4.10 -1.85
C VAL A 40 6.49 -5.02 -0.94
N ALA A 41 5.20 -5.20 -1.24
CA ALA A 41 4.36 -6.16 -0.51
C ALA A 41 4.89 -7.60 -0.64
N LEU A 42 5.37 -8.01 -1.82
CA LEU A 42 5.99 -9.32 -2.00
C LEU A 42 7.17 -9.52 -1.05
N GLN A 43 8.06 -8.54 -0.96
CA GLN A 43 9.23 -8.60 -0.08
C GLN A 43 8.82 -8.65 1.39
N LEU A 44 7.89 -7.78 1.80
CA LEU A 44 7.37 -7.71 3.16
C LEU A 44 6.74 -9.03 3.61
N TYR A 45 5.84 -9.60 2.80
CA TYR A 45 5.16 -10.85 3.16
C TYR A 45 6.08 -12.06 3.08
N ASN A 46 7.10 -12.04 2.22
CA ASN A 46 8.13 -13.09 2.24
C ASN A 46 8.88 -13.09 3.58
N GLU A 47 9.19 -11.92 4.13
CA GLU A 47 9.79 -11.80 5.47
C GLU A 47 8.80 -12.20 6.59
N PHE A 48 7.58 -11.66 6.57
CA PHE A 48 6.57 -11.95 7.59
C PHE A 48 6.22 -13.43 7.66
N PHE A 49 6.09 -14.09 6.51
CA PHE A 49 5.77 -15.52 6.48
C PHE A 49 6.96 -16.38 6.91
N LYS A 50 8.20 -15.98 6.62
CA LYS A 50 9.39 -16.66 7.17
C LYS A 50 9.42 -16.56 8.70
N GLN A 51 9.14 -15.38 9.24
CA GLN A 51 9.05 -15.20 10.69
C GLN A 51 7.90 -16.04 11.28
N GLY A 52 6.72 -16.02 10.66
CA GLY A 52 5.58 -16.80 11.13
C GLY A 52 5.83 -18.31 11.13
N ASP A 53 6.53 -18.82 10.11
CA ASP A 53 6.92 -20.23 10.05
C ASP A 53 7.93 -20.59 11.17
N LEU A 54 8.87 -19.69 11.46
CA LEU A 54 9.81 -19.86 12.57
C LEU A 54 9.07 -19.88 13.91
N GLU A 55 8.13 -18.96 14.13
CA GLU A 55 7.30 -18.91 15.33
C GLU A 55 6.49 -20.20 15.50
N LYS A 56 5.86 -20.71 14.43
CA LYS A 56 5.17 -22.01 14.44
C LYS A 56 6.11 -23.15 14.82
N SER A 57 7.33 -23.18 14.26
CA SER A 57 8.31 -24.24 14.56
C SER A 57 8.76 -24.24 16.02
N MET A 58 8.66 -23.08 16.69
CA MET A 58 8.92 -22.91 18.12
C MET A 58 7.69 -23.19 18.99
N GLY A 59 6.57 -23.65 18.42
CA GLY A 59 5.32 -23.90 19.14
C GLY A 59 4.56 -22.62 19.53
N LYS A 60 4.86 -21.47 18.90
CA LYS A 60 4.15 -20.21 19.12
C LYS A 60 3.08 -20.00 18.05
N THR A 61 2.04 -19.26 18.40
CA THR A 61 1.03 -18.80 17.44
C THR A 61 1.52 -17.49 16.81
N PRO A 62 1.78 -17.44 15.50
CA PRO A 62 2.18 -16.21 14.84
C PRO A 62 1.02 -15.22 14.76
N ALA A 63 1.34 -13.94 14.58
CA ALA A 63 0.33 -12.92 14.29
C ALA A 63 -0.39 -13.23 12.96
N ALA A 64 -1.66 -12.83 12.85
CA ALA A 64 -2.50 -13.14 11.68
C ALA A 64 -1.87 -12.71 10.34
N GLY A 65 -1.21 -11.56 10.28
CA GLY A 65 -0.51 -11.07 9.09
C GLY A 65 0.80 -11.79 8.76
N MET A 66 1.34 -12.56 9.71
CA MET A 66 2.55 -13.38 9.55
C MET A 66 2.22 -14.86 9.28
N ASN A 67 0.96 -15.26 9.46
CA ASN A 67 0.51 -16.61 9.18
C ASN A 67 0.11 -16.75 7.70
N ARG A 68 0.96 -17.36 6.88
CA ARG A 68 0.69 -17.58 5.44
C ARG A 68 -0.58 -18.38 5.12
N ASP A 69 -1.10 -19.14 6.09
CA ASP A 69 -2.31 -19.96 5.92
C ASP A 69 -3.61 -19.15 6.18
N GLU A 70 -3.50 -17.99 6.82
CA GLU A 70 -4.64 -17.15 7.25
C GLU A 70 -4.61 -15.74 6.65
N ALA A 71 -3.42 -15.24 6.29
CA ALA A 71 -3.23 -13.87 5.85
C ALA A 71 -3.93 -13.57 4.51
N CYS A 72 -4.92 -12.68 4.54
CA CYS A 72 -5.49 -12.09 3.32
C CYS A 72 -4.71 -10.82 2.97
N ILE A 73 -3.67 -10.97 2.14
CA ILE A 73 -2.77 -9.85 1.77
C ILE A 73 -3.53 -8.60 1.28
N PRO A 74 -4.50 -8.68 0.35
CA PRO A 74 -5.23 -7.49 -0.09
C PRO A 74 -5.96 -6.77 1.05
N ASP A 75 -6.58 -7.50 1.98
CA ASP A 75 -7.29 -6.90 3.10
C ASP A 75 -6.32 -6.22 4.07
N LEU A 76 -5.21 -6.87 4.39
CA LEU A 76 -4.16 -6.33 5.25
C LEU A 76 -3.52 -5.07 4.64
N GLN A 77 -3.30 -5.04 3.32
CA GLN A 77 -2.76 -3.88 2.62
C GLN A 77 -3.75 -2.72 2.53
N ILE A 78 -5.05 -3.00 2.32
CA ILE A 78 -6.10 -1.97 2.41
C ILE A 78 -6.10 -1.36 3.80
N GLN A 79 -6.12 -2.19 4.84
CA GLN A 79 -6.16 -1.73 6.23
C GLN A 79 -4.92 -0.89 6.56
N PHE A 80 -3.73 -1.36 6.20
CA PHE A 80 -2.49 -0.61 6.43
C PHE A 80 -2.50 0.75 5.71
N ALA A 81 -2.95 0.78 4.45
CA ALA A 81 -3.03 2.01 3.69
C ALA A 81 -4.04 2.99 4.31
N THR A 82 -5.24 2.54 4.70
CA THR A 82 -6.30 3.41 5.23
C THR A 82 -6.06 3.86 6.66
N ASP A 83 -5.55 2.98 7.51
CA ASP A 83 -5.51 3.21 8.96
C ASP A 83 -4.17 3.84 9.38
N ILE A 84 -3.10 3.61 8.60
CA ILE A 84 -1.75 4.12 8.92
C ILE A 84 -1.31 5.16 7.88
N CYS A 85 -1.26 4.80 6.60
CA CYS A 85 -0.66 5.66 5.59
C CYS A 85 -1.49 6.92 5.31
N THR A 86 -2.80 6.78 5.12
CA THR A 86 -3.71 7.90 4.82
C THR A 86 -3.64 9.00 5.89
N PRO A 87 -3.73 8.74 7.21
CA PRO A 87 -3.60 9.79 8.22
C PRO A 87 -2.24 10.51 8.19
N ILE A 88 -1.14 9.77 7.98
CA ILE A 88 0.21 10.31 7.94
C ILE A 88 0.39 11.25 6.75
N PHE A 89 0.06 10.79 5.54
CA PHE A 89 0.22 11.60 4.34
C PHE A 89 -0.83 12.71 4.22
N SER A 90 -2.02 12.55 4.80
CA SER A 90 -3.02 13.63 4.89
C SER A 90 -2.55 14.75 5.81
N THR A 91 -1.88 14.39 6.92
CA THR A 91 -1.23 15.36 7.81
C THR A 91 -0.14 16.14 7.05
N LEU A 92 0.67 15.44 6.25
CA LEU A 92 1.69 16.09 5.41
C LEU A 92 1.06 17.02 4.36
N ALA A 93 0.02 16.57 3.65
CA ALA A 93 -0.67 17.36 2.63
C ALA A 93 -1.34 18.62 3.20
N SER A 94 -1.86 18.54 4.43
CA SER A 94 -2.42 19.69 5.14
C SER A 94 -1.38 20.78 5.44
N LEU A 95 -0.10 20.40 5.61
CA LEU A 95 1.01 21.32 5.82
C LEU A 95 1.67 21.77 4.50
N PHE A 96 1.67 20.90 3.49
CA PHE A 96 2.28 21.12 2.18
C PHE A 96 1.30 20.71 1.08
N PRO A 97 0.52 21.64 0.52
CA PRO A 97 -0.51 21.32 -0.48
C PRO A 97 0.02 20.56 -1.71
N LYS A 98 1.30 20.71 -2.05
CA LYS A 98 1.94 19.93 -3.13
C LYS A 98 2.03 18.42 -2.84
N ALA A 99 1.96 18.01 -1.58
CA ALA A 99 1.94 16.60 -1.19
C ALA A 99 0.59 15.91 -1.42
N GLU A 100 -0.45 16.64 -1.90
CA GLU A 100 -1.73 16.05 -2.30
C GLU A 100 -1.57 14.97 -3.39
N ALA A 101 -0.57 15.11 -4.26
CA ALA A 101 -0.24 14.09 -5.25
C ALA A 101 0.11 12.72 -4.61
N LEU A 102 0.73 12.73 -3.43
CA LEU A 102 1.04 11.51 -2.69
C LEU A 102 -0.24 10.84 -2.15
N MET A 103 -1.20 11.64 -1.71
CA MET A 103 -2.52 11.16 -1.28
C MET A 103 -3.31 10.55 -2.43
N ASN A 104 -3.24 11.16 -3.62
CA ASN A 104 -3.85 10.59 -4.82
C ASN A 104 -3.29 9.19 -5.11
N ASN A 105 -1.97 9.00 -5.01
CA ASN A 105 -1.35 7.68 -5.21
C ASN A 105 -1.81 6.66 -4.16
N ILE A 106 -1.90 7.03 -2.87
CA ILE A 106 -2.45 6.13 -1.84
C ILE A 106 -3.88 5.71 -2.17
N ASN A 107 -4.73 6.67 -2.55
CA ASN A 107 -6.12 6.38 -2.91
C ASN A 107 -6.21 5.41 -4.11
N ARG A 108 -5.33 5.56 -5.11
CA ARG A 108 -5.23 4.63 -6.25
C ARG A 108 -4.78 3.25 -5.83
N ASN A 109 -3.75 3.16 -4.99
CA ASN A 109 -3.24 1.90 -4.48
C ASN A 109 -4.31 1.15 -3.67
N VAL A 110 -5.09 1.86 -2.84
CA VAL A 110 -6.24 1.28 -2.13
C VAL A 110 -7.26 0.68 -3.10
N LEU A 111 -7.54 1.33 -4.22
CA LEU A 111 -8.45 0.78 -5.24
C LEU A 111 -7.87 -0.45 -5.92
N CYS A 112 -6.57 -0.47 -6.21
CA CYS A 112 -5.90 -1.64 -6.78
C CYS A 112 -5.89 -2.82 -5.81
N TRP A 113 -5.69 -2.58 -4.51
CA TRP A 113 -5.82 -3.63 -3.50
C TRP A 113 -7.26 -4.13 -3.36
N LYS A 114 -8.27 -3.24 -3.45
CA LYS A 114 -9.69 -3.64 -3.49
C LYS A 114 -10.01 -4.48 -4.73
N ALA A 115 -9.46 -4.14 -5.89
CA ALA A 115 -9.57 -4.95 -7.09
C ALA A 115 -8.85 -6.30 -6.93
N SER A 116 -7.65 -6.29 -6.35
CA SER A 116 -6.86 -7.49 -6.06
C SER A 116 -7.63 -8.48 -5.18
N LYS A 117 -8.39 -8.02 -4.18
CA LYS A 117 -9.26 -8.88 -3.38
C LYS A 117 -10.24 -9.72 -4.23
N VAL A 118 -10.70 -9.18 -5.36
CA VAL A 118 -11.59 -9.90 -6.31
C VAL A 118 -10.80 -10.81 -7.26
N VAL A 119 -9.57 -10.42 -7.60
CA VAL A 119 -8.69 -11.16 -8.52
C VAL A 119 -8.04 -12.37 -7.84
N TYR A 120 -7.59 -12.24 -6.59
CA TYR A 120 -6.85 -13.28 -5.86
C TYR A 120 -7.57 -14.63 -5.81
N PRO A 121 -8.88 -14.71 -5.50
CA PRO A 121 -9.61 -15.99 -5.51
C PRO A 121 -9.61 -16.67 -6.88
N LYS A 122 -9.56 -15.92 -7.99
CA LYS A 122 -9.50 -16.51 -9.33
C LYS A 122 -8.14 -17.15 -9.59
N LEU A 123 -7.06 -16.45 -9.24
CA LEU A 123 -5.69 -16.92 -9.44
C LEU A 123 -5.32 -18.06 -8.48
N THR A 124 -5.85 -18.02 -7.25
CA THR A 124 -5.68 -19.10 -6.27
C THR A 124 -6.30 -20.41 -6.77
N LYS A 125 -7.45 -20.35 -7.48
CA LYS A 125 -8.06 -21.53 -8.12
C LYS A 125 -7.21 -22.14 -9.24
N LEU A 126 -6.25 -21.39 -9.78
CA LEU A 126 -5.26 -21.88 -10.74
C LEU A 126 -4.03 -22.49 -10.06
N GLY A 127 -4.02 -22.58 -8.73
CA GLY A 127 -2.94 -23.19 -7.95
C GLY A 127 -1.85 -22.21 -7.50
N MET A 128 -2.02 -20.91 -7.70
CA MET A 128 -1.05 -19.90 -7.27
C MET A 128 -1.19 -19.62 -5.77
N THR A 129 -0.06 -19.53 -5.05
CA THR A 129 -0.04 -19.01 -3.67
C THR A 129 -0.17 -17.48 -3.66
N SER A 130 -0.43 -16.89 -2.48
CA SER A 130 -0.48 -15.43 -2.36
C SER A 130 0.83 -14.74 -2.75
N LEU A 131 1.99 -15.36 -2.49
CA LEU A 131 3.28 -14.84 -2.93
C LEU A 131 3.48 -14.99 -4.45
N ASP A 132 3.02 -16.10 -5.05
CA ASP A 132 3.08 -16.27 -6.51
C ASP A 132 2.23 -15.22 -7.24
N ILE A 133 1.05 -14.92 -6.68
CA ILE A 133 0.17 -13.87 -7.20
C ILE A 133 0.86 -12.51 -7.14
N LEU A 134 1.46 -12.17 -6.00
CA LEU A 134 2.21 -10.93 -5.85
C LEU A 134 3.42 -10.83 -6.78
N ASN A 135 4.04 -11.95 -7.14
CA ASN A 135 5.21 -11.99 -8.03
C ASN A 135 4.85 -12.07 -9.52
N SER A 136 3.56 -12.14 -9.87
CA SER A 136 3.09 -12.33 -11.24
C SER A 136 2.57 -11.03 -11.85
N THR A 137 2.94 -10.73 -13.09
CA THR A 137 2.33 -9.62 -13.85
C THR A 137 0.86 -9.87 -14.17
N GLN A 138 0.39 -11.12 -14.10
CA GLN A 138 -1.01 -11.48 -14.33
C GLN A 138 -1.97 -10.76 -13.37
N VAL A 139 -1.53 -10.49 -12.12
CA VAL A 139 -2.35 -9.74 -11.18
C VAL A 139 -2.51 -8.28 -11.61
N ASP A 140 -1.48 -7.68 -12.21
CA ASP A 140 -1.54 -6.30 -12.71
C ASP A 140 -2.56 -6.20 -13.85
N ASP A 141 -2.49 -7.11 -14.81
CA ASP A 141 -3.41 -7.16 -15.95
C ASP A 141 -4.86 -7.35 -15.50
N GLU A 142 -5.10 -8.30 -14.57
CA GLU A 142 -6.44 -8.58 -14.06
C GLU A 142 -6.99 -7.43 -13.20
N VAL A 143 -6.14 -6.75 -12.42
CA VAL A 143 -6.52 -5.54 -11.67
C VAL A 143 -6.88 -4.41 -12.63
N LYS A 144 -6.03 -4.12 -13.62
CA LYS A 144 -6.28 -3.10 -14.65
C LYS A 144 -7.58 -3.39 -15.40
N LYS A 145 -7.79 -4.64 -15.83
CA LYS A 145 -9.03 -5.10 -16.49
C LYS A 145 -10.25 -4.93 -15.59
N PHE A 146 -10.15 -5.31 -14.31
CA PHE A 146 -11.25 -5.16 -13.36
C PHE A 146 -11.63 -3.68 -13.15
N LEU A 147 -10.64 -2.80 -12.96
CA LEU A 147 -10.88 -1.37 -12.82
C LEU A 147 -11.50 -0.78 -14.08
N ARG A 148 -11.00 -1.13 -15.29
CA ARG A 148 -11.54 -0.67 -16.59
C ARG A 148 -13.00 -1.07 -16.82
N SER A 149 -13.43 -2.18 -16.24
CA SER A 149 -14.83 -2.64 -16.35
C SER A 149 -15.83 -1.83 -15.54
N ARG A 150 -15.38 -0.87 -14.73
CA ARG A 150 -16.22 -0.11 -13.80
C ARG A 150 -16.19 1.39 -14.14
N PRO A 151 -17.30 1.96 -14.65
CA PRO A 151 -17.36 3.36 -15.11
C PRO A 151 -16.98 4.39 -14.05
N SER A 152 -17.22 4.09 -12.76
CA SER A 152 -16.87 4.97 -11.64
C SER A 152 -15.37 5.14 -11.40
N PHE A 153 -14.52 4.36 -12.08
CA PHE A 153 -13.06 4.37 -11.90
C PHE A 153 -12.29 4.76 -13.17
N THR A 154 -12.96 5.15 -14.25
CA THR A 154 -12.33 5.46 -15.56
C THR A 154 -11.25 6.54 -15.46
N ASN A 155 -11.52 7.64 -14.74
CA ASN A 155 -10.57 8.76 -14.58
C ASN A 155 -9.31 8.37 -13.79
N ILE A 156 -9.37 7.31 -13.00
CA ILE A 156 -8.23 6.84 -12.20
C ILE A 156 -7.27 6.01 -13.06
N ILE A 157 -7.77 5.46 -14.16
CA ILE A 157 -7.05 4.53 -15.04
C ILE A 157 -6.21 5.28 -16.08
N GLU A 158 -6.67 6.44 -16.55
CA GLU A 158 -5.93 7.27 -17.51
C GLU A 158 -4.55 7.70 -16.97
N GLU A 159 -4.39 7.79 -15.66
CA GLU A 159 -3.11 8.11 -15.03
C GLU A 159 -2.17 6.91 -14.84
N PHE A 160 -2.66 5.65 -14.91
CA PHE A 160 -1.80 4.47 -14.94
C PHE A 160 -0.98 4.38 -16.22
N ASP A 161 -1.53 4.92 -17.31
CA ASP A 161 -0.90 4.87 -18.63
C ASP A 161 0.05 6.08 -18.85
N TYR A 162 -0.01 7.12 -17.99
CA TYR A 162 0.85 8.31 -18.09
C TYR A 162 2.26 8.10 -17.49
N ASP A 163 2.37 7.27 -16.45
CA ASP A 163 3.65 6.95 -15.78
C ASP A 163 4.58 6.08 -16.67
N THR A 164 4.11 5.57 -17.81
CA THR A 164 4.92 4.80 -18.78
C THR A 164 5.52 5.63 -19.92
N GLU A 165 5.16 6.91 -20.06
CA GLU A 165 5.59 7.75 -21.20
C GLU A 165 6.66 8.81 -20.87
N THR A 166 7.22 8.81 -19.67
CA THR A 166 8.30 9.76 -19.29
C THR A 166 9.56 9.06 -18.79
N GLU A 167 10.33 8.52 -19.74
CA GLU A 167 11.79 8.32 -19.61
C GLU A 167 12.54 9.32 -20.50
#